data_AF-A0A9D4MXL5-F1
#
_entry.id   AF-A0A9D4MXL5-F1
#
_cell.length_a   1.000
_cell.length_b   1.000
_cell.length_c   1.000
_cell.angle_alpha   90.00
_cell.angle_beta   90.00
_cell.angle_gamma   90.00
#
_symmetry.space_group_name_H-M   'P 1'
#
loop_
_entity.id
_entity.type
_entity.pdbx_description
1 polymer ?
#
loop_
_entity_poly.entity_id
_entity_poly.type
_entity_poly.pdbx_seq_one_letter_code
_entity_poly.pdbx_strand_id
1 'polypeptide(L)'
;VLEELKSQCHINSTPMEDIMKSHHILKEELKPQKNVYMSLYGKKKYLECLAMDKSEWPQSQQDIDLELKEARQDKNAMKEAVEEEKERYRASMEALAESYEKLQEKIKLVEGNLEVFEAKRAKFESRMALDPPAVKRALGTCDESIATLRSTLAGLQSHRAELEASVAKARVELAAMSKITGKKKTRGPSLKRLQEICAFLETQTGVRVVELSPERLRVEFLRSSQLSANVDQAAEFKLQLTLNFDPESRDEIRLASVKINNELFNIDDLVDQEVACTDVPYLILAVREKWVRCYPLLSEIDLLNRTHAIDWIQEECKLRVLVGRCGKAMVTLSVPRDYPATRGITLQDTPALQLTDLPDSGASLTDWVIYLEKKFAER
;
A
#
# COMPACT_ATOMS: atom_id res chain seq x y z
N VAL A 1 26.25 17.23 -42.78
CA VAL A 1 25.03 16.50 -43.26
C VAL A 1 25.16 14.98 -43.21
N LEU A 2 25.95 14.31 -44.08
CA LEU A 2 26.04 12.82 -44.10
C LEU A 2 26.83 12.22 -42.91
N GLU A 3 27.77 12.96 -42.33
CA GLU A 3 28.41 12.60 -41.05
C GLU A 3 27.58 13.00 -39.82
N GLU A 4 26.69 13.98 -39.96
CA GLU A 4 25.74 14.42 -38.92
C GLU A 4 24.62 13.40 -38.70
N LEU A 5 24.20 12.71 -39.77
CA LEU A 5 23.24 11.61 -39.69
C LEU A 5 23.83 10.34 -39.07
N LYS A 6 25.15 10.14 -39.13
CA LYS A 6 25.82 8.99 -38.49
C LYS A 6 25.97 9.16 -36.98
N SER A 7 26.01 10.40 -36.49
CA SER A 7 26.09 10.72 -35.05
C SER A 7 24.77 10.49 -34.29
N GLN A 8 23.64 10.42 -34.98
CA GLN A 8 22.31 10.19 -34.37
C GLN A 8 21.89 8.71 -34.27
N CYS A 9 22.72 7.76 -34.73
CA CYS A 9 22.40 6.32 -34.73
C CYS A 9 23.23 5.47 -33.74
N HIS A 10 23.68 6.05 -32.62
CA HIS A 10 24.15 5.24 -31.49
C HIS A 10 22.95 4.70 -30.69
N ILE A 11 22.26 3.70 -31.26
CA ILE A 11 21.34 2.83 -30.53
C ILE A 11 22.15 1.60 -30.11
N ASN A 12 22.92 1.74 -29.03
CA ASN A 12 23.65 0.64 -28.40
C ASN A 12 22.79 -0.07 -27.35
N SER A 13 21.60 -0.52 -27.76
CA SER A 13 20.88 -1.61 -27.13
C SER A 13 20.16 -2.37 -28.23
N THR A 14 20.36 -3.69 -28.30
CA THR A 14 19.53 -4.53 -29.16
C THR A 14 18.07 -4.35 -28.72
N PRO A 15 17.14 -3.99 -29.63
CA PRO A 15 15.73 -3.73 -29.30
C PRO A 15 15.09 -4.85 -28.45
N MET A 16 15.59 -6.07 -28.61
CA MET A 16 15.16 -7.26 -27.88
C MET A 16 15.46 -7.20 -26.37
N GLU A 17 16.60 -6.66 -25.93
CA GLU A 17 16.94 -6.58 -24.50
C GLU A 17 16.07 -5.54 -23.78
N ASP A 18 15.78 -4.42 -24.44
CA ASP A 18 14.88 -3.39 -23.90
C ASP A 18 13.42 -3.88 -23.88
N ILE A 19 13.01 -4.69 -24.87
CA ILE A 19 11.71 -5.37 -24.86
C ILE A 19 11.64 -6.39 -23.71
N MET A 20 12.68 -7.18 -23.47
CA MET A 20 12.71 -8.18 -22.39
C MET A 20 12.74 -7.52 -21.00
N LYS A 21 13.51 -6.44 -20.81
CA LYS A 21 13.49 -5.64 -19.57
C LYS A 21 12.13 -5.00 -19.34
N SER A 22 11.52 -4.42 -20.38
CA SER A 22 10.18 -3.84 -20.31
C SER A 22 9.13 -4.90 -19.96
N HIS A 23 9.23 -6.10 -20.53
CA HIS A 23 8.34 -7.22 -20.22
C HIS A 23 8.49 -7.73 -18.79
N HIS A 24 9.72 -7.80 -18.26
CA HIS A 24 9.97 -8.18 -16.87
C HIS A 24 9.41 -7.15 -15.87
N ILE A 25 9.63 -5.85 -16.15
CA ILE A 25 9.06 -4.74 -15.36
C ILE A 25 7.53 -4.80 -15.39
N LEU A 26 6.93 -5.02 -16.56
CA LEU A 26 5.48 -5.17 -16.71
C LEU A 26 4.93 -6.38 -15.94
N LYS A 27 5.66 -7.51 -15.91
CA LYS A 27 5.26 -8.72 -15.18
C LYS A 27 5.26 -8.51 -13.67
N GLU A 28 6.27 -7.80 -13.13
CA GLU A 28 6.33 -7.45 -11.71
C GLU A 28 5.31 -6.35 -11.35
N GLU A 29 5.03 -5.40 -12.24
CA GLU A 29 3.96 -4.41 -12.05
C GLU A 29 2.53 -5.01 -12.13
N LEU A 30 2.35 -6.17 -12.80
CA LEU A 30 1.06 -6.84 -12.96
C LEU A 30 0.60 -7.60 -11.69
N LYS A 31 1.55 -8.10 -10.87
CA LYS A 31 1.26 -8.81 -9.62
C LYS A 31 0.36 -8.02 -8.65
N PRO A 32 0.66 -6.75 -8.30
CA PRO A 32 -0.20 -5.97 -7.42
C PRO A 32 -1.56 -5.63 -8.05
N GLN A 33 -1.64 -5.45 -9.37
CA GLN A 33 -2.91 -5.22 -10.06
C GLN A 33 -3.82 -6.46 -10.03
N LYS A 34 -3.25 -7.66 -10.14
CA LYS A 34 -3.97 -8.94 -9.95
C LYS A 34 -4.63 -9.00 -8.58
N ASN A 35 -3.92 -8.59 -7.51
CA ASN A 35 -4.45 -8.62 -6.14
C ASN A 35 -5.59 -7.61 -5.95
N VAL A 36 -5.46 -6.40 -6.51
CA VAL A 36 -6.52 -5.38 -6.47
C VAL A 36 -7.76 -5.82 -7.25
N TYR A 37 -7.59 -6.40 -8.44
CA TYR A 37 -8.71 -6.96 -9.22
C TYR A 37 -9.45 -8.05 -8.44
N MET A 38 -8.72 -9.00 -7.82
CA MET A 38 -9.35 -10.05 -7.02
C MET A 38 -10.15 -9.48 -5.83
N SER A 39 -9.61 -8.45 -5.16
CA SER A 39 -10.31 -7.78 -4.05
C SER A 39 -11.58 -7.04 -4.52
N LEU A 40 -11.51 -6.35 -5.67
CA LEU A 40 -12.66 -5.66 -6.24
C LEU A 40 -13.72 -6.64 -6.77
N TYR A 41 -13.30 -7.76 -7.36
CA TYR A 41 -14.19 -8.82 -7.80
C TYR A 41 -14.93 -9.43 -6.61
N GLY A 42 -14.22 -9.75 -5.52
CA GLY A 42 -14.85 -10.22 -4.28
C GLY A 42 -15.85 -9.22 -3.70
N LYS A 43 -15.51 -7.92 -3.68
CA LYS A 43 -16.44 -6.86 -3.23
C LYS A 43 -17.65 -6.70 -4.14
N LYS A 44 -17.47 -6.77 -5.46
CA LYS A 44 -18.57 -6.71 -6.42
C LYS A 44 -19.54 -7.87 -6.19
N LYS A 45 -19.01 -9.09 -6.06
CA LYS A 45 -19.83 -10.29 -5.79
C LYS A 45 -20.56 -10.21 -4.47
N TYR A 46 -19.90 -9.74 -3.41
CA TYR A 46 -20.55 -9.48 -2.13
C TYR A 46 -21.73 -8.50 -2.26
N LEU A 47 -21.56 -7.42 -3.04
CA LEU A 47 -22.65 -6.46 -3.29
C LEU A 47 -23.76 -7.03 -4.18
N GLU A 48 -23.44 -7.89 -5.14
CA GLU A 48 -24.43 -8.62 -5.94
C GLU A 48 -25.25 -9.56 -5.05
N CYS A 49 -24.62 -10.30 -4.14
CA CYS A 49 -25.34 -11.13 -3.16
C CYS A 49 -26.24 -10.29 -2.26
N LEU A 50 -25.78 -9.13 -1.77
CA LEU A 50 -26.62 -8.23 -0.96
C LEU A 50 -27.81 -7.64 -1.72
N ALA A 51 -27.76 -7.62 -3.05
CA ALA A 51 -28.87 -7.15 -3.89
C ALA A 51 -29.85 -8.27 -4.27
N MET A 52 -29.50 -9.53 -4.06
CA MET A 52 -30.36 -10.70 -4.29
C MET A 52 -31.21 -11.00 -3.05
N ASP A 53 -32.39 -11.58 -3.25
CA ASP A 53 -33.24 -12.04 -2.16
C ASP A 53 -32.50 -13.07 -1.31
N LYS A 54 -32.70 -13.05 0.00
CA LYS A 54 -31.94 -13.89 0.96
C LYS A 54 -32.08 -15.39 0.69
N SER A 55 -33.14 -15.81 0.00
CA SER A 55 -33.37 -17.19 -0.45
C SER A 55 -32.44 -17.64 -1.57
N GLU A 56 -31.83 -16.71 -2.31
CA GLU A 56 -30.94 -16.96 -3.46
C GLU A 56 -29.46 -16.88 -3.08
N TRP A 57 -29.15 -16.62 -1.81
CA TRP A 57 -27.77 -16.57 -1.35
C TRP A 57 -27.16 -17.97 -1.39
N PRO A 58 -25.85 -18.09 -1.68
CA PRO A 58 -25.13 -19.35 -1.54
C PRO A 58 -25.34 -19.89 -0.12
N GLN A 59 -26.09 -20.99 0.02
CA GLN A 59 -26.44 -21.53 1.33
C GLN A 59 -25.35 -22.44 1.88
N SER A 60 -24.42 -22.88 1.03
CA SER A 60 -23.29 -23.71 1.42
C SER A 60 -21.95 -23.11 0.99
N GLN A 61 -20.91 -23.39 1.78
CA GLN A 61 -19.52 -23.07 1.43
C GLN A 61 -19.11 -23.73 0.10
N GLN A 62 -19.71 -24.87 -0.25
CA GLN A 62 -19.46 -25.56 -1.52
C GLN A 62 -19.93 -24.76 -2.73
N ASP A 63 -21.05 -24.03 -2.63
CA ASP A 63 -21.55 -23.18 -3.72
C ASP A 63 -20.61 -22.00 -3.98
N ILE A 64 -20.08 -21.41 -2.91
CA ILE A 64 -19.08 -20.32 -2.98
C ILE A 64 -17.78 -20.82 -3.62
N ASP A 65 -17.31 -22.01 -3.22
CA ASP A 65 -16.07 -22.59 -3.74
C ASP A 65 -16.22 -23.00 -5.22
N LEU A 66 -17.40 -23.48 -5.62
CA LEU A 66 -17.72 -23.79 -7.02
C LEU A 66 -17.73 -22.52 -7.87
N GLU A 67 -18.42 -21.47 -7.43
CA GLU A 67 -18.48 -20.20 -8.16
C GLU A 67 -17.08 -19.53 -8.25
N LEU A 68 -16.27 -19.62 -7.19
CA LEU A 68 -14.88 -19.16 -7.22
C LEU A 68 -14.01 -19.97 -8.21
N LYS A 69 -14.27 -21.27 -8.34
CA LYS A 69 -13.57 -22.14 -9.29
C LYS A 69 -13.94 -21.78 -10.73
N GLU A 70 -15.21 -21.58 -11.01
CA GLU A 70 -15.71 -21.13 -12.33
C GLU A 70 -15.15 -19.75 -12.68
N ALA A 71 -15.21 -18.79 -11.75
CA ALA A 71 -14.63 -17.45 -11.95
C ALA A 71 -13.12 -17.48 -12.21
N ARG A 72 -12.38 -18.42 -11.59
CA ARG A 72 -10.95 -18.63 -11.87
C ARG A 72 -10.72 -19.23 -13.25
N GLN A 73 -11.56 -20.16 -13.68
CA GLN A 73 -11.51 -20.75 -15.02
C GLN A 73 -11.80 -19.69 -16.09
N ASP A 74 -12.88 -18.91 -15.94
CA ASP A 74 -13.24 -17.82 -16.84
C ASP A 74 -12.13 -16.76 -16.95
N LYS A 75 -11.54 -16.41 -15.81
CA LYS A 75 -10.41 -15.47 -15.77
C LYS A 75 -9.20 -16.01 -16.54
N ASN A 76 -8.90 -17.31 -16.41
CA ASN A 76 -7.78 -17.90 -17.12
C ASN A 76 -8.07 -18.01 -18.62
N ALA A 77 -9.28 -18.41 -19.01
CA ALA A 77 -9.72 -18.43 -20.39
C ALA A 77 -9.67 -17.03 -21.04
N MET A 78 -10.14 -15.98 -20.34
CA MET A 78 -10.02 -14.61 -20.83
C MET A 78 -8.57 -14.15 -20.97
N LYS A 79 -7.68 -14.58 -20.07
CA LYS A 79 -6.24 -14.25 -20.18
C LYS A 79 -5.60 -14.94 -21.37
N GLU A 80 -5.89 -16.21 -21.57
CA GLU A 80 -5.39 -16.97 -22.72
C GLU A 80 -5.90 -16.34 -24.03
N ALA A 81 -7.20 -16.00 -24.11
CA ALA A 81 -7.76 -15.30 -25.26
C ALA A 81 -7.07 -13.95 -25.55
N VAL A 82 -6.76 -13.16 -24.51
CA VAL A 82 -6.05 -11.88 -24.67
C VAL A 82 -4.59 -12.09 -25.12
N GLU A 83 -3.91 -13.11 -24.61
CA GLU A 83 -2.54 -13.42 -25.07
C GLU A 83 -2.52 -13.96 -26.50
N GLU A 84 -3.48 -14.81 -26.88
CA GLU A 84 -3.64 -15.23 -28.28
C GLU A 84 -3.91 -14.05 -29.21
N GLU A 85 -4.78 -13.12 -28.81
CA GLU A 85 -5.07 -11.92 -29.60
C GLU A 85 -3.84 -11.01 -29.72
N LYS A 86 -3.05 -10.84 -28.65
CA LYS A 86 -1.76 -10.12 -28.70
C LYS A 86 -0.77 -10.76 -29.67
N GLU A 87 -0.63 -12.08 -29.65
CA GLU A 87 0.27 -12.77 -30.58
C GLU A 87 -0.21 -12.64 -32.03
N ARG A 88 -1.53 -12.70 -32.29
CA ARG A 88 -2.09 -12.41 -33.62
C ARG A 88 -1.77 -10.99 -34.08
N TYR A 89 -1.91 -9.99 -33.21
CA TYR A 89 -1.55 -8.60 -33.54
C TYR A 89 -0.04 -8.44 -33.78
N ARG A 90 0.82 -9.12 -33.01
CA ARG A 90 2.27 -9.09 -33.21
C ARG A 90 2.66 -9.69 -34.56
N ALA A 91 2.14 -10.87 -34.90
CA ALA A 91 2.38 -11.51 -36.19
C ALA A 91 1.89 -10.65 -37.37
N SER A 92 0.72 -10.00 -37.22
CA SER A 92 0.20 -9.06 -38.21
C SER A 92 1.11 -7.84 -38.39
N MET A 93 1.65 -7.29 -37.31
CA MET A 93 2.59 -6.17 -37.34
C MET A 93 3.93 -6.53 -38.00
N GLU A 94 4.45 -7.74 -37.75
CA GLU A 94 5.67 -8.25 -38.38
C GLU A 94 5.47 -8.43 -39.90
N ALA A 95 4.37 -9.06 -40.32
CA ALA A 95 4.04 -9.21 -41.73
C ALA A 95 3.87 -7.85 -42.45
N LEU A 96 3.27 -6.86 -41.77
CA LEU A 96 3.11 -5.51 -42.29
C LEU A 96 4.47 -4.79 -42.44
N ALA A 97 5.38 -4.98 -41.48
CA ALA A 97 6.73 -4.43 -41.53
C ALA A 97 7.55 -5.01 -42.68
N GLU A 98 7.50 -6.34 -42.90
CA GLU A 98 8.16 -6.96 -44.05
C GLU A 98 7.61 -6.46 -45.40
N SER A 99 6.29 -6.29 -45.49
CA SER A 99 5.65 -5.75 -46.71
C SER A 99 6.11 -4.31 -46.97
N TYR A 100 6.25 -3.51 -45.91
CA TYR A 100 6.73 -2.14 -46.01
C TYR A 100 8.19 -2.06 -46.47
N GLU A 101 9.07 -2.92 -45.93
CA GLU A 101 10.47 -3.00 -46.34
C GLU A 101 10.61 -3.38 -47.82
N LYS A 102 9.88 -4.42 -48.27
CA LYS A 102 9.83 -4.82 -49.70
C LYS A 102 9.32 -3.69 -50.60
N LEU A 103 8.38 -2.87 -50.14
CA LEU A 103 7.87 -1.73 -50.89
C LEU A 103 8.92 -0.62 -50.99
N GLN A 104 9.66 -0.33 -49.91
CA GLN A 104 10.76 0.63 -49.93
C GLN A 104 11.88 0.22 -50.89
N GLU A 105 12.24 -1.06 -50.95
CA GLU A 105 13.22 -1.57 -51.92
C GLU A 105 12.76 -1.37 -53.36
N LYS A 106 11.48 -1.66 -53.65
CA LYS A 106 10.89 -1.42 -54.99
C LYS A 106 10.91 0.06 -55.37
N ILE A 107 10.60 0.96 -54.43
CA ILE A 107 10.66 2.41 -54.67
C ILE A 107 12.09 2.82 -55.04
N LYS A 108 13.09 2.41 -54.24
CA LYS A 108 14.50 2.71 -54.53
C LYS A 108 14.95 2.18 -55.89
N LEU A 109 14.51 0.99 -56.27
CA LEU A 109 14.83 0.41 -57.58
C LEU A 109 14.22 1.22 -58.73
N VAL A 110 12.97 1.65 -58.60
CA VAL A 110 12.28 2.47 -59.60
C VAL A 110 12.93 3.86 -59.70
N GLU A 111 13.29 4.48 -58.57
CA GLU A 111 14.02 5.75 -58.53
C GLU A 111 15.37 5.64 -59.25
N GLY A 112 16.17 4.61 -58.96
CA GLY A 112 17.45 4.38 -59.64
C GLY A 112 17.30 4.12 -61.14
N ASN A 113 16.26 3.38 -61.55
CA ASN A 113 15.96 3.21 -62.98
C ASN A 113 15.59 4.54 -63.65
N LEU A 114 14.80 5.38 -62.97
CA LEU A 114 14.36 6.68 -63.46
C LEU A 114 15.57 7.60 -63.69
N GLU A 115 16.52 7.65 -62.76
CA GLU A 115 17.79 8.38 -62.93
C GLU A 115 18.59 7.90 -64.15
N VAL A 116 18.69 6.59 -64.36
CA VAL A 116 19.39 6.01 -65.52
C VAL A 116 18.70 6.41 -66.83
N PHE A 117 17.37 6.41 -66.88
CA PHE A 117 16.62 6.81 -68.07
C PHE A 117 16.70 8.32 -68.33
N GLU A 118 16.66 9.16 -67.29
CA GLU A 118 16.86 10.60 -67.42
C GLU A 118 18.28 10.93 -67.93
N ALA A 119 19.31 10.23 -67.42
CA ALA A 119 20.67 10.36 -67.93
C ALA A 119 20.82 9.90 -69.39
N LYS A 120 20.14 8.81 -69.79
CA LYS A 120 20.09 8.37 -71.19
C LYS A 120 19.40 9.40 -72.08
N ARG A 121 18.28 9.96 -71.63
CA ARG A 121 17.56 11.02 -72.33
C ARG A 121 18.44 12.24 -72.59
N ALA A 122 19.13 12.74 -71.56
CA ALA A 122 20.08 13.84 -71.70
C ALA A 122 21.22 13.54 -72.69
N LYS A 123 21.76 12.31 -72.68
CA LYS A 123 22.76 11.85 -73.66
C LYS A 123 22.20 11.85 -75.08
N PHE A 124 20.96 11.41 -75.29
CA PHE A 124 20.33 11.43 -76.61
C PHE A 124 20.02 12.85 -77.10
N GLU A 125 19.54 13.73 -76.21
CA GLU A 125 19.34 15.16 -76.53
C GLU A 125 20.65 15.81 -76.99
N SER A 126 21.78 15.52 -76.34
CA SER A 126 23.08 16.05 -76.76
C SER A 126 23.58 15.53 -78.12
N ARG A 127 23.06 14.38 -78.60
CA ARG A 127 23.41 13.76 -79.89
C ARG A 127 22.44 14.10 -81.02
N MET A 128 21.40 14.88 -80.75
CA MET A 128 20.33 15.19 -81.70
C MET A 128 20.81 15.89 -82.98
N ALA A 129 21.98 16.54 -82.94
CA ALA A 129 22.61 17.19 -84.09
C ALA A 129 23.18 16.22 -85.17
N LEU A 130 23.33 14.93 -84.85
CA LEU A 130 24.02 13.96 -85.73
C LEU A 130 23.08 13.10 -86.59
N ASP A 131 21.90 12.73 -86.08
CA ASP A 131 20.90 11.92 -86.81
C ASP A 131 19.47 12.13 -86.23
N PRO A 132 18.74 13.16 -86.71
CA PRO A 132 17.48 13.60 -86.10
C PRO A 132 16.36 12.55 -86.03
N PRO A 133 16.04 11.77 -87.08
CA PRO A 133 14.90 10.85 -87.05
C PRO A 133 15.13 9.59 -86.20
N ALA A 134 16.36 9.10 -86.10
CA ALA A 134 16.69 7.98 -85.21
C ALA A 134 16.69 8.41 -83.74
N VAL A 135 17.30 9.56 -83.43
CA VAL A 135 17.34 10.13 -82.07
C VAL A 135 15.94 10.50 -81.58
N LYS A 136 15.07 11.05 -82.44
CA LYS A 136 13.69 11.40 -82.07
C LYS A 136 12.84 10.19 -81.69
N ARG A 137 13.01 9.05 -82.37
CA ARG A 137 12.35 7.78 -81.99
C ARG A 137 12.86 7.26 -80.64
N ALA A 138 14.18 7.27 -80.43
CA ALA A 138 14.77 6.83 -79.16
C ALA A 138 14.36 7.72 -77.97
N LEU A 139 14.25 9.03 -78.18
CA LEU A 139 13.72 9.97 -77.18
C LEU A 139 12.25 9.68 -76.85
N GLY A 140 11.41 9.42 -77.87
CA GLY A 140 10.01 9.03 -77.64
C GLY A 140 9.88 7.77 -76.78
N THR A 141 10.67 6.73 -77.05
CA THR A 141 10.69 5.52 -76.21
C THR A 141 11.20 5.79 -74.79
N CYS A 142 12.16 6.71 -74.61
CA CYS A 142 12.61 7.13 -73.29
C CYS A 142 11.53 7.91 -72.54
N ASP A 143 10.82 8.82 -73.21
CA ASP A 143 9.73 9.61 -72.62
C ASP A 143 8.57 8.72 -72.18
N GLU A 144 8.17 7.74 -73.00
CA GLU A 144 7.17 6.73 -72.65
C GLU A 144 7.60 5.89 -71.43
N SER A 145 8.87 5.47 -71.39
CA SER A 145 9.43 4.70 -70.27
C SER A 145 9.46 5.54 -68.99
N ILE A 146 9.87 6.80 -69.07
CA ILE A 146 9.88 7.75 -67.93
C ILE A 146 8.46 8.01 -67.44
N ALA A 147 7.49 8.21 -68.35
CA ALA A 147 6.09 8.41 -67.99
C ALA A 147 5.53 7.18 -67.25
N THR A 148 5.83 5.98 -67.74
CA THR A 148 5.43 4.72 -67.12
C THR A 148 6.06 4.57 -65.73
N LEU A 149 7.37 4.83 -65.59
CA LEU A 149 8.08 4.77 -64.31
C LEU A 149 7.52 5.78 -63.31
N ARG A 150 7.24 7.02 -63.72
CA ARG A 150 6.62 8.05 -62.87
C ARG A 150 5.22 7.65 -62.40
N SER A 151 4.42 7.06 -63.28
CA SER A 151 3.10 6.53 -62.91
C SER A 151 3.22 5.40 -61.88
N THR A 152 4.14 4.44 -62.09
CA THR A 152 4.37 3.37 -61.12
C THR A 152 4.90 3.89 -59.78
N LEU A 153 5.80 4.88 -59.79
CA LEU A 153 6.32 5.52 -58.59
C LEU A 153 5.20 6.17 -57.78
N ALA A 154 4.32 6.93 -58.44
CA ALA A 154 3.17 7.56 -57.78
C ALA A 154 2.23 6.52 -57.15
N GLY A 155 1.98 5.40 -57.84
CA GLY A 155 1.20 4.28 -57.30
C GLY A 155 1.83 3.65 -56.06
N LEU A 156 3.15 3.40 -56.09
CA LEU A 156 3.88 2.83 -54.95
C LEU A 156 3.94 3.80 -53.76
N GLN A 157 4.08 5.12 -54.01
CA GLN A 157 4.04 6.15 -52.98
C GLN A 157 2.66 6.25 -52.31
N SER A 158 1.57 6.13 -53.08
CA SER A 158 0.21 6.06 -52.52
C SER A 158 0.05 4.83 -51.61
N HIS A 159 0.49 3.66 -52.08
CA HIS A 159 0.39 2.44 -51.29
C HIS A 159 1.24 2.49 -50.00
N ARG A 160 2.40 3.14 -50.06
CA ARG A 160 3.23 3.41 -48.88
C ARG A 160 2.48 4.25 -47.84
N ALA A 161 1.79 5.30 -48.27
CA ALA A 161 1.01 6.16 -47.37
C ALA A 161 -0.16 5.39 -46.69
N GLU A 162 -0.83 4.51 -47.44
CA GLU A 162 -1.88 3.62 -46.90
C GLU A 162 -1.32 2.66 -45.84
N LEU A 163 -0.17 2.05 -46.12
CA LEU A 163 0.55 1.17 -45.18
C LEU A 163 0.98 1.93 -43.92
N GLU A 164 1.53 3.13 -44.04
CA GLU A 164 1.92 3.97 -42.90
C GLU A 164 0.71 4.34 -42.03
N ALA A 165 -0.44 4.67 -42.64
CA ALA A 165 -1.68 4.92 -41.92
C ALA A 165 -2.19 3.67 -41.18
N SER A 166 -2.11 2.50 -41.82
CA SER A 166 -2.48 1.21 -41.22
C SER A 166 -1.59 0.86 -40.02
N VAL A 167 -0.26 1.02 -40.17
CA VAL A 167 0.71 0.83 -39.08
C VAL A 167 0.42 1.78 -37.92
N ALA A 168 0.13 3.05 -38.20
CA ALA A 168 -0.20 4.03 -37.16
C ALA A 168 -1.48 3.63 -36.40
N LYS A 169 -2.52 3.18 -37.10
CA LYS A 169 -3.76 2.68 -36.49
C LYS A 169 -3.51 1.46 -35.60
N ALA A 170 -2.78 0.46 -36.11
CA ALA A 170 -2.44 -0.75 -35.35
C ALA A 170 -1.63 -0.42 -34.08
N ARG A 171 -0.71 0.56 -34.14
CA ARG A 171 0.03 1.04 -32.95
C ARG A 171 -0.88 1.68 -31.91
N VAL A 172 -1.88 2.46 -32.33
CA VAL A 172 -2.85 3.07 -31.42
C VAL A 172 -3.71 1.99 -30.75
N GLU A 173 -4.17 0.99 -31.51
CA GLU A 173 -4.95 -0.14 -30.98
C GLU A 173 -4.12 -0.99 -30.00
N LEU A 174 -2.87 -1.30 -30.34
CA LEU A 174 -1.94 -2.01 -29.45
C LEU A 174 -1.68 -1.22 -28.15
N ALA A 175 -1.53 0.11 -28.25
CA ALA A 175 -1.38 0.99 -27.10
C ALA A 175 -2.67 1.10 -26.26
N ALA A 176 -3.85 0.99 -26.89
CA ALA A 176 -5.12 0.94 -26.19
C ALA A 176 -5.30 -0.39 -25.45
N MET A 177 -4.97 -1.51 -26.08
CA MET A 177 -4.98 -2.85 -25.48
C MET A 177 -4.00 -2.96 -24.32
N SER A 178 -2.77 -2.43 -24.48
CA SER A 178 -1.79 -2.39 -23.40
C SER A 178 -2.23 -1.49 -22.24
N LYS A 179 -2.96 -0.40 -22.51
CA LYS A 179 -3.64 0.41 -21.50
C LYS A 179 -4.82 -0.30 -20.85
N ILE A 180 -5.56 -1.17 -21.53
CA ILE A 180 -6.64 -1.95 -20.91
C ILE A 180 -6.06 -2.99 -19.95
N THR A 181 -4.96 -3.66 -20.33
CA THR A 181 -4.25 -4.60 -19.45
C THR A 181 -3.38 -3.91 -18.39
N GLY A 182 -2.93 -2.69 -18.66
CA GLY A 182 -2.02 -1.90 -17.83
C GLY A 182 -2.66 -0.71 -17.15
N LYS A 183 -4.01 -0.58 -17.18
CA LYS A 183 -4.77 0.43 -16.45
C LYS A 183 -4.58 0.19 -14.97
N LYS A 184 -3.49 0.79 -14.48
CA LYS A 184 -3.30 1.32 -13.13
C LYS A 184 -4.63 1.96 -12.74
N LYS A 185 -5.47 1.23 -12.01
CA LYS A 185 -6.35 1.86 -11.04
C LYS A 185 -5.41 2.58 -10.09
N THR A 186 -5.31 3.88 -10.31
CA THR A 186 -4.89 4.90 -9.37
C THR A 186 -4.85 4.34 -7.95
N ARG A 187 -3.64 4.12 -7.44
CA ARG A 187 -3.36 3.82 -6.02
C ARG A 187 -3.71 4.99 -5.08
N GLY A 188 -4.24 6.11 -5.60
CA GLY A 188 -4.52 7.34 -4.88
C GLY A 188 -5.73 7.32 -3.93
N PRO A 189 -6.89 6.71 -4.26
CA PRO A 189 -8.04 6.71 -3.36
C PRO A 189 -7.95 5.67 -2.24
N SER A 190 -7.20 4.57 -2.41
CA SER A 190 -7.24 3.47 -1.43
C SER A 190 -6.31 3.70 -0.24
N LEU A 191 -5.15 4.34 -0.41
CA LEU A 191 -4.24 4.61 0.71
C LEU A 191 -4.85 5.65 1.67
N LYS A 192 -5.38 6.76 1.15
CA LYS A 192 -6.08 7.77 1.96
C LYS A 192 -7.26 7.16 2.69
N ARG A 193 -8.10 6.38 1.98
CA ARG A 193 -9.22 5.67 2.61
C ARG A 193 -8.78 4.66 3.66
N LEU A 194 -7.67 3.93 3.45
CA LEU A 194 -7.11 3.03 4.46
C LEU A 194 -6.57 3.80 5.66
N GLN A 195 -5.91 4.94 5.45
CA GLN A 195 -5.47 5.83 6.53
C GLN A 195 -6.65 6.40 7.31
N GLU A 196 -7.73 6.81 6.64
CA GLU A 196 -8.97 7.27 7.27
C GLU A 196 -9.63 6.14 8.08
N ILE A 197 -9.67 4.91 7.56
CA ILE A 197 -10.18 3.74 8.30
C ILE A 197 -9.29 3.44 9.50
N CYS A 198 -7.96 3.47 9.35
CA CYS A 198 -7.05 3.26 10.48
C CYS A 198 -7.24 4.34 11.54
N ALA A 199 -7.28 5.63 11.18
CA ALA A 199 -7.51 6.72 12.11
C ALA A 199 -8.87 6.62 12.81
N PHE A 200 -9.91 6.21 12.07
CA PHE A 200 -11.23 5.92 12.64
C PHE A 200 -11.18 4.77 13.65
N LEU A 201 -10.54 3.65 13.29
CA LEU A 201 -10.37 2.50 14.18
C LEU A 201 -9.54 2.85 15.42
N GLU A 202 -8.46 3.63 15.28
CA GLU A 202 -7.67 4.13 16.40
C GLU A 202 -8.52 4.98 17.36
N THR A 203 -9.38 5.84 16.82
CA THR A 203 -10.28 6.68 17.61
C THR A 203 -11.36 5.85 18.33
N GLN A 204 -11.94 4.85 17.66
CA GLN A 204 -13.01 4.02 18.23
C GLN A 204 -12.48 3.01 19.26
N THR A 205 -11.38 2.35 18.92
CA THR A 205 -10.78 1.33 19.80
C THR A 205 -9.91 1.96 20.88
N GLY A 206 -9.39 3.18 20.69
CA GLY A 206 -8.37 3.74 21.58
C GLY A 206 -7.08 2.92 21.57
N VAL A 207 -6.79 2.21 20.47
CA VAL A 207 -5.56 1.43 20.30
C VAL A 207 -4.90 1.86 18.99
N ARG A 208 -3.62 2.24 19.07
CA ARG A 208 -2.80 2.62 17.93
C ARG A 208 -1.70 1.60 17.71
N VAL A 209 -1.54 1.15 16.47
CA VAL A 209 -0.39 0.32 16.09
C VAL A 209 0.81 1.25 15.83
N VAL A 210 1.86 1.11 16.64
CA VAL A 210 3.09 1.91 16.55
C VAL A 210 4.13 1.21 15.67
N GLU A 211 4.24 -0.10 15.79
CA GLU A 211 5.19 -0.92 15.04
C GLU A 211 4.51 -2.21 14.61
N LEU A 212 4.66 -2.57 13.33
CA LEU A 212 4.22 -3.85 12.80
C LEU A 212 5.33 -4.43 11.92
N SER A 213 5.93 -5.51 12.38
CA SER A 213 6.90 -6.32 11.66
C SER A 213 6.54 -7.80 11.80
N PRO A 214 7.15 -8.70 11.00
CA PRO A 214 6.91 -10.14 11.11
C PRO A 214 7.22 -10.71 12.52
N GLU A 215 8.17 -10.10 13.22
CA GLU A 215 8.67 -10.58 14.52
C GLU A 215 8.12 -9.76 15.69
N ARG A 216 7.46 -8.63 15.43
CA ARG A 216 7.07 -7.70 16.48
C ARG A 216 5.82 -6.90 16.13
N LEU A 217 4.90 -6.83 17.09
CA LEU A 217 3.77 -5.90 17.10
C LEU A 217 3.87 -5.01 18.34
N ARG A 218 3.93 -3.69 18.14
CA ARG A 218 3.83 -2.70 19.22
C ARG A 218 2.54 -1.92 19.11
N VAL A 219 1.74 -1.94 20.16
CA VAL A 219 0.50 -1.18 20.26
C VAL A 219 0.58 -0.19 21.42
N GLU A 220 -0.06 0.96 21.24
CA GLU A 220 -0.19 2.01 22.24
C GLU A 220 -1.67 2.22 22.56
N PHE A 221 -2.00 2.23 23.84
CA PHE A 221 -3.36 2.48 24.30
C PHE A 221 -3.57 3.98 24.45
N LEU A 222 -4.42 4.53 23.59
CA LEU A 222 -4.80 5.93 23.60
C LEU A 222 -5.79 6.17 24.75
N ARG A 223 -5.70 7.35 25.35
CA ARG A 223 -6.65 7.81 26.36
C ARG A 223 -8.04 7.91 25.73
N SER A 224 -9.01 7.22 26.32
CA SER A 224 -10.41 7.45 25.97
C SER A 224 -10.76 8.91 26.26
N SER A 225 -11.39 9.60 25.31
CA SER A 225 -11.90 10.97 25.48
C SER A 225 -12.90 11.10 26.65
N GLN A 226 -13.35 9.98 27.20
CA GLN A 226 -14.19 9.90 28.40
C GLN A 226 -13.44 10.11 29.72
N LEU A 227 -12.10 10.06 29.72
CA LEU A 227 -11.28 10.30 30.91
C LEU A 227 -11.01 11.81 31.06
N SER A 228 -11.78 12.46 31.93
CA SER A 228 -11.90 13.92 32.20
C SER A 228 -10.72 14.85 31.81
N ALA A 229 -11.06 16.02 31.26
CA ALA A 229 -10.17 17.01 30.66
C ALA A 229 -9.21 17.76 31.64
N ASN A 230 -9.18 17.42 32.93
CA ASN A 230 -8.55 18.27 33.95
C ASN A 230 -7.05 17.97 34.22
N VAL A 231 -6.37 17.20 33.37
CA VAL A 231 -4.96 16.85 33.61
C VAL A 231 -4.11 17.19 32.38
N ASP A 232 -3.73 18.46 32.26
CA ASP A 232 -2.73 18.94 31.29
C ASP A 232 -1.33 18.34 31.52
N GLN A 233 -1.11 17.64 32.65
CA GLN A 233 0.12 16.92 32.97
C GLN A 233 0.12 15.44 32.51
N ALA A 234 -0.98 14.96 31.90
CA ALA A 234 -1.15 13.55 31.53
C ALA A 234 -0.48 13.13 30.21
N ALA A 235 0.34 14.00 29.59
CA ALA A 235 0.97 13.71 28.31
C ALA A 235 1.98 12.54 28.36
N GLU A 236 2.42 12.13 29.56
CA GLU A 236 3.46 11.12 29.75
C GLU A 236 2.96 9.75 30.19
N PHE A 237 1.75 9.63 30.75
CA PHE A 237 1.28 8.34 31.26
C PHE A 237 0.68 7.47 30.15
N LYS A 238 1.55 6.90 29.32
CA LYS A 238 1.20 6.07 28.16
C LYS A 238 1.47 4.61 28.44
N LEU A 239 0.52 3.75 28.06
CA LEU A 239 0.70 2.30 28.05
C LEU A 239 1.04 1.83 26.62
N GLN A 240 2.15 1.12 26.51
CA GLN A 240 2.60 0.43 25.29
C GLN A 240 2.77 -1.05 25.59
N LEU A 241 2.21 -1.88 24.72
CA LEU A 241 2.35 -3.33 24.73
C LEU A 241 3.18 -3.76 23.52
N THR A 242 4.26 -4.47 23.79
CA THR A 242 5.15 -5.05 22.78
C THR A 242 5.00 -6.56 22.79
N LEU A 243 4.53 -7.09 21.68
CA LEU A 243 4.35 -8.50 21.39
C LEU A 243 5.50 -8.93 20.48
N ASN A 244 6.32 -9.89 20.89
CA ASN A 244 7.36 -10.48 20.04
C ASN A 244 6.92 -11.88 19.62
N PHE A 245 7.04 -12.18 18.32
CA PHE A 245 6.68 -13.46 17.73
C PHE A 245 7.92 -14.31 17.49
N ASP A 246 7.76 -15.64 17.56
CA ASP A 246 8.83 -16.60 17.32
C ASP A 246 9.12 -16.73 15.81
N PRO A 247 10.30 -16.30 15.33
CA PRO A 247 10.65 -16.37 13.91
C PRO A 247 10.89 -17.81 13.42
N GLU A 248 11.11 -18.78 14.32
CA GLU A 248 11.39 -20.17 13.94
C GLU A 248 10.11 -20.97 13.64
N SER A 249 8.94 -20.43 13.99
CA SER A 249 7.65 -21.03 13.72
C SER A 249 7.27 -20.93 12.23
N ARG A 250 7.47 -22.01 11.48
CA ARG A 250 7.29 -22.01 10.01
C ARG A 250 5.84 -21.98 9.54
N ASP A 251 4.93 -22.55 10.34
CA ASP A 251 3.55 -22.82 9.92
C ASP A 251 2.48 -22.13 10.80
N GLU A 252 2.87 -21.47 11.90
CA GLU A 252 1.93 -20.89 12.86
C GLU A 252 2.54 -19.67 13.55
N ILE A 253 1.82 -18.54 13.63
CA ILE A 253 2.30 -17.35 14.35
C ILE A 253 2.25 -17.63 15.85
N ARG A 254 3.42 -17.80 16.47
CA ARG A 254 3.53 -18.03 17.92
C ARG A 254 4.08 -16.82 18.63
N LEU A 255 3.47 -16.47 19.76
CA LEU A 255 3.98 -15.38 20.58
C LEU A 255 5.14 -15.89 21.45
N ALA A 256 6.30 -15.25 21.35
CA ALA A 256 7.49 -15.56 22.12
C ALA A 256 7.55 -14.78 23.44
N SER A 257 7.12 -13.52 23.46
CA SER A 257 7.06 -12.73 24.70
C SER A 257 6.12 -11.53 24.60
N VAL A 258 5.59 -11.13 25.76
CA VAL A 258 4.82 -9.90 25.97
C VAL A 258 5.65 -8.97 26.86
N LYS A 259 5.74 -7.69 26.51
CA LYS A 259 6.37 -6.66 27.33
C LYS A 259 5.51 -5.42 27.40
N ILE A 260 5.52 -4.75 28.53
CA ILE A 260 4.88 -3.46 28.74
C ILE A 260 5.91 -2.42 29.15
N ASN A 261 5.64 -1.15 28.86
CA ASN A 261 6.53 -0.05 29.20
C ASN A 261 6.28 0.55 30.60
N ASN A 262 5.34 -0.01 31.37
CA ASN A 262 4.90 0.54 32.65
C ASN A 262 4.93 -0.53 33.74
N GLU A 263 5.89 -0.42 34.65
CA GLU A 263 6.13 -1.38 35.73
C GLU A 263 5.00 -1.38 36.78
N LEU A 264 4.25 -0.29 36.91
CA LEU A 264 3.13 -0.20 37.85
C LEU A 264 1.89 -0.97 37.37
N PHE A 265 1.88 -1.40 36.10
CA PHE A 265 0.75 -2.08 35.49
C PHE A 265 1.04 -3.58 35.34
N ASN A 266 0.85 -4.37 36.38
CA ASN A 266 1.03 -5.83 36.29
C ASN A 266 0.04 -6.46 35.28
N ILE A 267 0.56 -7.30 34.38
CA ILE A 267 -0.22 -8.11 33.41
C ILE A 267 0.07 -9.61 33.52
N ASP A 268 0.80 -10.06 34.53
CA ASP A 268 1.20 -11.46 34.71
C ASP A 268 -0.03 -12.38 34.77
N ASP A 269 -1.11 -11.92 35.41
CA ASP A 269 -2.42 -12.57 35.44
C ASP A 269 -3.08 -12.71 34.05
N LEU A 270 -2.70 -11.87 33.08
CA LEU A 270 -3.15 -11.93 31.68
C LEU A 270 -2.17 -12.71 30.79
N VAL A 271 -0.92 -12.88 31.23
CA VAL A 271 0.18 -13.47 30.44
C VAL A 271 0.36 -14.97 30.77
N ASP A 272 -0.01 -15.42 31.98
CA ASP A 272 0.24 -16.79 32.46
C ASP A 272 -0.90 -17.81 32.22
N GLN A 273 -1.92 -17.48 31.43
CA GLN A 273 -3.11 -18.33 31.26
C GLN A 273 -3.03 -19.39 30.13
N GLU A 274 -1.82 -19.77 29.68
CA GLU A 274 -1.40 -20.26 28.34
C GLU A 274 -0.80 -19.07 27.57
N VAL A 275 0.48 -19.09 27.17
CA VAL A 275 1.12 -17.97 26.43
C VAL A 275 0.21 -17.54 25.27
N ALA A 276 -0.54 -16.45 25.40
CA ALA A 276 -1.30 -15.86 24.31
C ALA A 276 -2.04 -16.86 23.39
N CYS A 277 -3.12 -17.50 23.86
CA CYS A 277 -3.99 -18.46 23.14
C CYS A 277 -4.34 -18.10 21.68
N THR A 278 -3.39 -18.06 20.74
CA THR A 278 -3.52 -17.73 19.30
C THR A 278 -4.22 -16.39 18.95
N ASP A 279 -4.82 -15.68 19.91
CA ASP A 279 -5.75 -14.57 19.71
C ASP A 279 -5.18 -13.28 20.31
N VAL A 280 -4.24 -12.69 19.56
CA VAL A 280 -3.69 -11.35 19.82
C VAL A 280 -4.79 -10.29 20.03
N PRO A 281 -5.88 -10.25 19.24
CA PRO A 281 -7.00 -9.35 19.50
C PRO A 281 -7.58 -9.45 20.92
N TYR A 282 -7.81 -10.65 21.43
CA TYR A 282 -8.33 -10.85 22.79
C TYR A 282 -7.38 -10.28 23.86
N LEU A 283 -6.08 -10.57 23.75
CA LEU A 283 -5.07 -10.05 24.68
C LEU A 283 -5.06 -8.51 24.69
N ILE A 284 -5.07 -7.87 23.52
CA ILE A 284 -5.11 -6.41 23.41
C ILE A 284 -6.37 -5.85 24.07
N LEU A 285 -7.52 -6.50 23.89
CA LEU A 285 -8.77 -6.08 24.51
C LEU A 285 -8.74 -6.23 26.04
N ALA A 286 -8.27 -7.35 26.56
CA ALA A 286 -8.16 -7.60 27.99
C ALA A 286 -7.20 -6.60 28.67
N VAL A 287 -6.04 -6.35 28.05
CA VAL A 287 -5.09 -5.33 28.51
C VAL A 287 -5.73 -3.95 28.51
N ARG A 288 -6.48 -3.60 27.45
CA ARG A 288 -7.19 -2.32 27.36
C ARG A 288 -8.21 -2.15 28.47
N GLU A 289 -9.05 -3.14 28.71
CA GLU A 289 -10.10 -3.08 29.75
C GLU A 289 -9.49 -2.93 31.14
N LYS A 290 -8.45 -3.72 31.43
CA LYS A 290 -7.69 -3.60 32.68
C LYS A 290 -7.03 -2.23 32.80
N TRP A 291 -6.45 -1.70 31.73
CA TRP A 291 -5.86 -0.37 31.68
C TRP A 291 -6.89 0.73 31.98
N VAL A 292 -8.04 0.73 31.30
CA VAL A 292 -9.11 1.73 31.52
C VAL A 292 -9.57 1.72 32.98
N ARG A 293 -9.69 0.53 33.59
CA ARG A 293 -10.06 0.38 35.00
C ARG A 293 -8.99 0.92 35.95
N CYS A 294 -7.71 0.61 35.71
CA CYS A 294 -6.61 0.97 36.60
C CYS A 294 -6.05 2.37 36.35
N TYR A 295 -6.33 2.97 35.19
CA TYR A 295 -5.74 4.25 34.75
C TYR A 295 -5.88 5.37 35.79
N PRO A 296 -7.05 5.63 36.42
CA PRO A 296 -7.17 6.72 37.38
C PRO A 296 -6.19 6.58 38.54
N LEU A 297 -6.15 5.40 39.18
CA LEU A 297 -5.25 5.11 40.29
C LEU A 297 -3.78 5.23 39.88
N LEU A 298 -3.42 4.59 38.78
CA LEU A 298 -2.02 4.56 38.32
C LEU A 298 -1.53 5.94 37.89
N SER A 299 -2.41 6.76 37.31
CA SER A 299 -2.07 8.14 36.97
C SER A 299 -1.84 9.02 38.21
N GLU A 300 -2.59 8.79 39.29
CA GLU A 300 -2.35 9.46 40.57
C GLU A 300 -1.06 8.97 41.23
N ILE A 301 -0.79 7.67 41.21
CA ILE A 301 0.46 7.10 41.73
C ILE A 301 1.67 7.67 40.97
N ASP A 302 1.62 7.74 39.64
CA ASP A 302 2.69 8.32 38.82
C ASP A 302 2.93 9.80 39.17
N LEU A 303 1.85 10.58 39.33
CA LEU A 303 1.93 11.97 39.78
C LEU A 303 2.55 12.09 41.17
N LEU A 304 2.12 11.24 42.11
CA LEU A 304 2.64 11.21 43.47
C LEU A 304 4.11 10.79 43.50
N ASN A 305 4.53 9.83 42.66
CA ASN A 305 5.92 9.39 42.56
C ASN A 305 6.88 10.50 42.10
N ARG A 306 6.40 11.42 41.27
CA ARG A 306 7.17 12.58 40.80
C ARG A 306 7.30 13.67 41.86
N THR A 307 6.35 13.73 42.78
CA THR A 307 6.20 14.84 43.73
C THR A 307 6.58 14.48 45.17
N HIS A 308 6.50 13.19 45.51
CA HIS A 308 6.70 12.66 46.86
C HIS A 308 7.52 11.38 46.81
N ALA A 309 8.20 11.08 47.92
CA ALA A 309 8.82 9.77 48.11
C ALA A 309 7.74 8.77 48.53
N ILE A 310 7.26 7.98 47.56
CA ILE A 310 6.24 6.94 47.77
C ILE A 310 6.80 5.54 47.48
N ASP A 311 6.14 4.56 48.06
CA ASP A 311 6.33 3.13 47.78
C ASP A 311 4.94 2.51 47.60
N TRP A 312 4.63 2.10 46.36
CA TRP A 312 3.34 1.50 45.99
C TRP A 312 3.45 -0.02 45.98
N ILE A 313 2.68 -0.67 46.84
CA ILE A 313 2.62 -2.12 46.97
C ILE A 313 1.34 -2.60 46.30
N GLN A 314 1.46 -3.04 45.06
CA GLN A 314 0.33 -3.32 44.17
C GLN A 314 -0.55 -4.48 44.68
N GLU A 315 0.06 -5.57 45.16
CA GLU A 315 -0.61 -6.79 45.61
C GLU A 315 -1.50 -6.53 46.82
N GLU A 316 -1.04 -5.64 47.72
CA GLU A 316 -1.75 -5.23 48.92
C GLU A 316 -2.66 -4.00 48.70
N CYS A 317 -2.56 -3.34 47.55
CA CYS A 317 -3.19 -2.06 47.25
C CYS A 317 -2.89 -1.00 48.32
N LYS A 318 -1.60 -0.87 48.69
CA LYS A 318 -1.14 0.07 49.73
C LYS A 318 -0.14 1.07 49.17
N LEU A 319 -0.34 2.33 49.52
CA LEU A 319 0.60 3.41 49.26
C LEU A 319 1.29 3.79 50.57
N ARG A 320 2.61 3.63 50.63
CA ARG A 320 3.44 4.22 51.68
C ARG A 320 3.97 5.55 51.18
N VAL A 321 3.90 6.59 52.00
CA VAL A 321 4.36 7.93 51.64
C VAL A 321 5.07 8.58 52.82
N LEU A 322 6.18 9.25 52.53
CA LEU A 322 6.85 10.13 53.49
C LEU A 322 6.24 11.52 53.42
N VAL A 323 5.75 12.00 54.57
CA VAL A 323 5.08 13.30 54.70
C VAL A 323 5.66 14.15 55.85
N GLY A 324 5.40 15.45 55.78
CA GLY A 324 5.79 16.47 56.75
C GLY A 324 7.17 17.06 56.51
N ARG A 325 7.54 18.07 57.32
CA ARG A 325 8.84 18.75 57.16
C ARG A 325 10.00 17.75 57.26
N CYS A 326 10.76 17.64 56.16
CA CYS A 326 11.87 16.70 55.99
C CYS A 326 11.47 15.22 55.92
N GLY A 327 10.22 14.88 55.58
CA GLY A 327 9.79 13.48 55.38
C GLY A 327 9.88 12.62 56.64
N LYS A 328 9.65 13.21 57.82
CA LYS A 328 9.83 12.55 59.12
C LYS A 328 8.75 11.54 59.48
N ALA A 329 7.58 11.61 58.85
CA ALA A 329 6.48 10.70 59.11
C ALA A 329 6.25 9.79 57.91
N MET A 330 6.34 8.48 58.13
CA MET A 330 5.91 7.48 57.15
C MET A 330 4.45 7.14 57.43
N VAL A 331 3.63 7.20 56.39
CA VAL A 331 2.20 6.93 56.46
C VAL A 331 1.84 5.85 55.44
N THR A 332 0.95 4.94 55.82
CA THR A 332 0.42 3.92 54.91
C THR A 332 -1.05 4.20 54.62
N LEU A 333 -1.41 4.30 53.35
CA LEU A 333 -2.78 4.42 52.87
C LEU A 333 -3.20 3.09 52.21
N SER A 334 -4.34 2.57 52.59
CA SER A 334 -4.96 1.40 51.94
C SER A 334 -5.99 1.88 50.93
N VAL A 335 -5.82 1.47 49.68
CA VAL A 335 -6.67 1.84 48.56
C VAL A 335 -7.60 0.67 48.20
N PRO A 336 -8.91 0.87 48.07
CA PRO A 336 -9.82 -0.18 47.61
C PRO A 336 -9.47 -0.67 46.20
N ARG A 337 -9.65 -1.98 45.93
CA ARG A 337 -9.37 -2.58 44.61
C ARG A 337 -10.21 -2.00 43.47
N ASP A 338 -11.40 -1.52 43.80
CA ASP A 338 -12.34 -0.92 42.85
C ASP A 338 -12.22 0.61 42.78
N TYR A 339 -11.15 1.20 43.31
CA TYR A 339 -10.89 2.64 43.18
C TYR A 339 -10.80 3.02 41.69
N PRO A 340 -11.44 4.13 41.23
CA PRO A 340 -12.10 5.16 42.03
C PRO A 340 -13.62 4.95 42.23
N ALA A 341 -14.19 3.84 41.75
CA ALA A 341 -15.63 3.58 41.86
C ALA A 341 -16.06 3.40 43.31
N THR A 342 -15.30 2.60 44.07
CA THR A 342 -15.49 2.45 45.51
C THR A 342 -14.60 3.44 46.24
N ARG A 343 -15.18 4.59 46.57
CA ARG A 343 -14.62 5.56 47.51
C ARG A 343 -14.34 4.89 48.86
N GLY A 344 -13.18 5.12 49.46
CA GLY A 344 -12.84 4.46 50.74
C GLY A 344 -11.35 4.28 51.03
N ILE A 345 -10.52 5.26 50.67
CA ILE A 345 -9.12 5.25 51.08
C ILE A 345 -9.06 5.33 52.61
N THR A 346 -8.28 4.44 53.24
CA THR A 346 -8.15 4.39 54.69
C THR A 346 -6.70 4.54 55.12
N LEU A 347 -6.50 5.25 56.23
CA LEU A 347 -5.20 5.46 56.84
C LEU A 347 -4.86 4.26 57.74
N GLN A 348 -3.78 3.54 57.42
CA GLN A 348 -3.25 2.44 58.22
C GLN A 348 -2.07 2.91 59.07
N ASP A 349 -2.01 2.41 60.32
CA ASP A 349 -0.88 2.52 61.25
C ASP A 349 -0.27 3.92 61.42
N THR A 350 -1.03 4.84 62.03
CA THR A 350 -0.47 6.08 62.56
C THR A 350 -0.83 6.28 64.03
N PRO A 351 0.12 6.07 64.97
CA PRO A 351 -0.16 6.22 66.41
C PRO A 351 -0.42 7.68 66.83
N ALA A 352 -0.25 8.65 65.92
CA ALA A 352 -0.24 10.09 66.24
C ALA A 352 -1.45 10.87 65.70
N LEU A 353 -2.34 10.28 64.90
CA LEU A 353 -3.48 10.98 64.31
C LEU A 353 -4.79 10.52 64.93
N GLN A 354 -5.46 11.41 65.68
CA GLN A 354 -6.86 11.21 66.04
C GLN A 354 -7.71 11.33 64.76
N LEU A 355 -8.53 10.32 64.48
CA LEU A 355 -9.33 10.13 63.25
C LEU A 355 -10.40 11.20 62.98
N THR A 356 -10.46 12.28 63.77
CA THR A 356 -11.59 13.23 63.75
C THR A 356 -11.56 14.21 62.58
N ASP A 357 -10.41 14.42 61.94
CA ASP A 357 -10.30 15.22 60.72
C ASP A 357 -9.65 14.37 59.62
N LEU A 358 -10.46 13.60 58.90
CA LEU A 358 -10.03 12.92 57.67
C LEU A 358 -10.61 13.68 56.47
N PRO A 359 -9.95 13.65 55.30
CA PRO A 359 -10.54 14.13 54.06
C PRO A 359 -11.91 13.50 53.83
N ASP A 360 -12.79 14.22 53.12
CA ASP A 360 -14.09 13.71 52.73
C ASP A 360 -13.95 12.33 52.07
N SER A 361 -14.94 11.46 52.27
CA SER A 361 -14.95 10.10 51.68
C SER A 361 -14.80 10.09 50.16
N GLY A 362 -15.00 11.22 49.46
CA GLY A 362 -14.79 11.39 48.03
C GLY A 362 -13.43 11.94 47.58
N ALA A 363 -12.49 12.17 48.51
CA ALA A 363 -11.17 12.67 48.21
C ALA A 363 -10.35 11.66 47.39
N SER A 364 -9.61 12.15 46.40
CA SER A 364 -8.68 11.35 45.60
C SER A 364 -7.46 10.94 46.42
N LEU A 365 -6.68 9.97 45.94
CA LEU A 365 -5.43 9.56 46.60
C LEU A 365 -4.46 10.73 46.70
N THR A 366 -4.43 11.59 45.67
CA THR A 366 -3.63 12.81 45.66
C THR A 366 -4.08 13.79 46.74
N ASP A 367 -5.39 14.00 46.90
CA ASP A 367 -5.95 14.88 47.94
C ASP A 367 -5.59 14.37 49.35
N TRP A 368 -5.61 13.05 49.54
CA TRP A 368 -5.19 12.42 50.80
C TRP A 368 -3.74 12.72 51.14
N VAL A 369 -2.82 12.60 50.17
CA VAL A 369 -1.40 12.89 50.38
C VAL A 369 -1.18 14.38 50.67
N ILE A 370 -1.80 15.29 49.90
CA ILE A 370 -1.71 16.74 50.13
C ILE A 370 -2.21 17.12 51.52
N TYR A 371 -3.32 16.52 51.95
CA TYR A 371 -3.89 16.74 53.28
C TYR A 371 -2.91 16.31 54.38
N LEU A 372 -2.35 15.10 54.25
CA LEU A 372 -1.40 14.57 55.22
C LEU A 372 -0.11 15.40 55.28
N GLU A 373 0.42 15.81 54.14
CA GLU A 373 1.61 16.67 54.05
C GLU A 373 1.40 17.96 54.85
N LYS A 374 0.27 18.65 54.64
CA LYS A 374 -0.07 19.85 55.40
C LYS A 374 -0.18 19.57 56.90
N LYS A 375 -0.88 18.50 57.28
CA LYS A 375 -1.14 18.16 58.69
C LYS A 375 0.14 17.79 59.45
N PHE A 376 1.08 17.10 58.81
CA PHE A 376 2.38 16.77 59.40
C PHE A 376 3.42 17.89 59.29
N ALA A 377 3.21 18.90 58.43
CA ALA A 377 4.09 20.07 58.37
C ALA A 377 3.80 21.14 59.45
N GLU A 378 2.61 21.09 60.05
CA GLU A 378 2.17 21.95 61.18
C GLU A 378 2.65 21.43 62.55
N ARG A 379 3.09 20.17 62.62
CA ARG A 379 3.71 19.56 63.80
C ARG A 379 5.22 19.64 63.73
#